data_AF-A0A917ZKH5-F1
#
_entry.id   AF-A0A917ZKH5-F1
#
_cell.length_a   1.000
_cell.length_b   1.000
_cell.length_c   1.000
_cell.angle_alpha   90.00
_cell.angle_beta   90.00
_cell.angle_gamma   90.00
#
_symmetry.space_group_name_H-M   'P 1'
#
loop_
_entity.id
_entity.type
_entity.pdbx_description
1 polymer ?
#
loop_
_entity_poly.entity_id
_entity_poly.type
_entity_poly.pdbx_seq_one_letter_code
_entity_poly.pdbx_strand_id
1 'polypeptide(L)'
;MPEKSGSVSEQKSPPDHYEQIVNEITNQYEKLSERYKQVARYVTQNPNNVAMESVNSVAAKCGVHPSVLVRFAQVFGYSGFKQMQTVFQSRLATAAPGFDERVKALKTDIRKSREQGIVGFMHDLVVRDIATLQELLNSVTEENLQRAATLLKDANTIYIAGQLRSESIAIFLRYLLTMLKQRVVLLDPAGGLAPEMARTMGPDDVLLAIAFRHYAKETISIADIASQAGAPIVGITDSPLSPLAKDSTVLFSIPEDEYSFSRSLAAPMCLSQSIAIALASLLQPDEEAPRIATVTGNERRRARRPRETKS
;
A
#
# COMPACT_ATOMS: atom_id res chain seq x y z
N MET A 1 -31.84 -50.36 -6.66
CA MET A 1 -30.42 -49.96 -6.66
C MET A 1 -30.37 -48.52 -7.16
N PRO A 2 -29.90 -47.54 -6.38
CA PRO A 2 -29.74 -46.17 -6.87
C PRO A 2 -28.31 -45.95 -7.40
N GLU A 3 -28.23 -45.41 -8.61
CA GLU A 3 -26.99 -44.88 -9.19
C GLU A 3 -26.59 -43.58 -8.49
N LYS A 4 -25.34 -43.48 -8.07
CA LYS A 4 -24.74 -42.27 -7.50
C LYS A 4 -24.44 -41.28 -8.62
N SER A 5 -25.15 -40.15 -8.62
CA SER A 5 -24.73 -38.94 -9.33
C SER A 5 -23.52 -38.32 -8.61
N GLY A 6 -22.32 -38.58 -9.12
CA GLY A 6 -21.11 -37.87 -8.71
C GLY A 6 -21.10 -36.46 -9.30
N SER A 7 -21.14 -35.44 -8.43
CA SER A 7 -20.87 -34.05 -8.78
C SER A 7 -19.40 -33.92 -9.21
N VAL A 8 -19.15 -33.70 -10.50
CA VAL A 8 -17.84 -33.36 -11.03
C VAL A 8 -17.49 -31.95 -10.53
N SER A 9 -16.44 -31.83 -9.71
CA SER A 9 -15.86 -30.54 -9.32
C SER A 9 -15.26 -29.89 -10.57
N GLU A 10 -15.78 -28.73 -10.98
CA GLU A 10 -15.15 -27.89 -12.01
C GLU A 10 -13.72 -27.54 -11.56
N GLN A 11 -12.72 -28.13 -12.24
CA GLN A 11 -11.32 -27.75 -12.05
C GLN A 11 -11.10 -26.39 -12.69
N LYS A 12 -11.24 -25.33 -11.88
CA LYS A 12 -10.81 -23.97 -12.23
C LYS A 12 -9.31 -24.01 -12.52
N SER A 13 -8.90 -23.64 -13.75
CA SER A 13 -7.49 -23.54 -14.12
C SER A 13 -6.73 -22.66 -13.13
N PRO A 14 -5.48 -23.00 -12.79
CA PRO A 14 -4.68 -22.16 -11.90
C PRO A 14 -4.51 -20.75 -12.49
N PRO A 15 -4.40 -19.71 -11.64
CA PRO A 15 -4.07 -18.37 -12.13
C PRO A 15 -2.71 -18.33 -12.82
N ASP A 16 -2.63 -17.65 -13.97
CA ASP A 16 -1.44 -17.69 -14.83
C ASP A 16 -0.48 -16.49 -14.60
N HIS A 17 -0.97 -15.44 -13.95
CA HIS A 17 -0.22 -14.18 -13.72
C HIS A 17 -0.37 -13.71 -12.27
N TYR A 18 0.61 -12.92 -11.80
CA TYR A 18 0.72 -12.54 -10.38
C TYR A 18 -0.51 -11.84 -9.82
N GLU A 19 -1.06 -10.87 -10.54
CA GLU A 19 -2.26 -10.15 -10.10
C GLU A 19 -3.45 -11.10 -9.91
N GLN A 20 -3.60 -12.12 -10.76
CA GLN A 20 -4.70 -13.08 -10.66
C GLN A 20 -4.57 -13.96 -9.42
N ILE A 21 -3.37 -14.45 -9.09
CA ILE A 21 -3.18 -15.27 -7.89
C ILE A 21 -3.32 -14.43 -6.61
N VAL A 22 -2.84 -13.18 -6.60
CA VAL A 22 -3.02 -12.28 -5.45
C VAL A 22 -4.50 -11.98 -5.24
N ASN A 23 -5.25 -11.72 -6.31
CA ASN A 23 -6.69 -11.49 -6.24
C ASN A 23 -7.44 -12.74 -5.76
N GLU A 24 -7.10 -13.94 -6.25
CA GLU A 24 -7.75 -15.17 -5.80
C GLU A 24 -7.42 -15.47 -4.32
N ILE A 25 -6.17 -15.27 -3.88
CA ILE A 25 -5.78 -15.38 -2.48
C ILE A 25 -6.57 -14.40 -1.62
N THR A 26 -6.72 -13.15 -2.07
CA THR A 26 -7.46 -12.11 -1.36
C THR A 26 -8.95 -12.47 -1.24
N ASN A 27 -9.58 -12.90 -2.33
CA ASN A 27 -10.99 -13.28 -2.37
C ASN A 27 -11.31 -14.50 -1.49
N GLN A 28 -10.39 -15.45 -1.39
CA GLN A 28 -10.57 -16.65 -0.57
C GLN A 28 -10.01 -16.51 0.84
N TYR A 29 -9.34 -15.40 1.16
CA TYR A 29 -8.52 -15.25 2.36
C TYR A 29 -9.27 -15.64 3.63
N GLU A 30 -10.50 -15.16 3.82
CA GLU A 30 -11.28 -15.43 5.02
C GLU A 30 -11.67 -16.90 5.21
N LYS A 31 -11.74 -17.66 4.12
CA LYS A 31 -12.08 -19.10 4.13
C LYS A 31 -10.85 -19.99 4.36
N LEU A 32 -9.64 -19.43 4.31
CA LEU A 32 -8.41 -20.18 4.52
C LEU A 32 -8.24 -20.56 6.00
N SER A 33 -7.66 -21.74 6.25
CA SER A 33 -7.20 -22.11 7.59
C SER A 33 -6.11 -21.14 8.08
N GLU A 34 -5.92 -21.00 9.39
CA GLU A 34 -4.90 -20.09 9.94
C GLU A 34 -3.48 -20.31 9.37
N ARG A 35 -3.09 -21.57 9.16
CA ARG A 35 -1.80 -21.89 8.52
C ARG A 35 -1.75 -21.43 7.06
N TYR A 36 -2.86 -21.46 6.33
CA TYR A 36 -2.93 -20.95 4.97
C TYR A 36 -3.07 -19.43 4.92
N LYS A 37 -3.73 -18.79 5.89
CA LYS A 37 -3.71 -17.32 6.04
C LYS A 37 -2.29 -16.82 6.30
N GLN A 38 -1.50 -17.55 7.10
CA GLN A 38 -0.08 -17.26 7.34
C GLN A 38 0.76 -17.35 6.07
N VAL A 39 0.59 -18.44 5.29
CA VAL A 39 1.24 -18.59 3.98
C VAL A 39 0.80 -17.49 3.02
N ALA A 40 -0.51 -17.25 2.89
CA ALA A 40 -1.09 -16.22 2.04
C ALA A 40 -0.48 -14.84 2.31
N ARG A 41 -0.44 -14.42 3.58
CA ARG A 41 0.21 -13.17 4.00
C ARG A 41 1.67 -13.13 3.57
N TYR A 42 2.43 -14.19 3.86
CA TYR A 42 3.84 -14.20 3.52
C TYR A 42 4.08 -14.12 2.00
N VAL A 43 3.34 -14.88 1.19
CA VAL A 43 3.59 -14.94 -0.26
C VAL A 43 3.16 -13.68 -0.98
N THR A 44 2.09 -13.01 -0.54
CA THR A 44 1.66 -11.73 -1.14
C THR A 44 2.50 -10.56 -0.67
N GLN A 45 3.08 -10.62 0.53
CA GLN A 45 3.95 -9.56 1.06
C GLN A 45 5.41 -9.71 0.63
N ASN A 46 5.88 -10.91 0.29
CA ASN A 46 7.27 -11.17 -0.09
C ASN A 46 7.40 -11.84 -1.47
N PRO A 47 6.81 -11.27 -2.54
CA PRO A 47 6.74 -11.91 -3.85
C PRO A 47 8.11 -12.22 -4.46
N ASN A 48 9.10 -11.34 -4.23
CA ASN A 48 10.47 -11.53 -4.71
C ASN A 48 11.17 -12.73 -4.04
N ASN A 49 10.96 -12.91 -2.73
CA ASN A 49 11.49 -14.06 -2.00
C ASN A 49 10.86 -15.35 -2.48
N VAL A 50 9.54 -15.33 -2.70
CA VAL A 50 8.81 -16.48 -3.25
C VAL A 50 9.34 -16.83 -4.64
N ALA A 51 9.66 -15.85 -5.49
CA ALA A 51 10.21 -16.09 -6.82
C ALA A 51 11.61 -16.73 -6.79
N MET A 52 12.47 -16.35 -5.84
CA MET A 52 13.90 -16.67 -5.87
C MET A 52 14.33 -17.82 -4.94
N GLU A 53 13.58 -18.08 -3.87
CA GLU A 53 14.02 -19.01 -2.82
C GLU A 53 13.46 -20.43 -2.99
N SER A 54 14.12 -21.41 -2.37
CA SER A 54 13.61 -22.78 -2.35
C SER A 54 12.36 -22.90 -1.47
N VAL A 55 11.51 -23.89 -1.76
CA VAL A 55 10.31 -24.19 -0.95
C VAL A 55 10.64 -24.35 0.54
N ASN A 56 11.81 -24.90 0.87
CA ASN A 56 12.25 -25.08 2.25
C ASN A 56 12.57 -23.74 2.93
N SER A 57 13.23 -22.82 2.21
CA SER A 57 13.55 -21.49 2.73
C SER A 57 12.28 -20.66 2.94
N VAL A 58 11.37 -20.67 1.96
CA VAL A 58 10.07 -20.00 2.07
C VAL A 58 9.24 -20.59 3.22
N ALA A 59 9.23 -21.92 3.38
CA ALA A 59 8.51 -22.58 4.47
C ALA A 59 9.04 -22.16 5.85
N ALA A 60 10.36 -22.12 6.00
CA ALA A 60 11.01 -21.69 7.23
C ALA A 60 10.63 -20.24 7.61
N LYS A 61 10.63 -19.32 6.63
CA LYS A 61 10.24 -17.91 6.86
C LYS A 61 8.75 -17.73 7.11
N CYS A 62 7.92 -18.57 6.49
CA CYS A 62 6.51 -18.66 6.83
C CYS A 62 6.27 -19.26 8.22
N GLY A 63 7.24 -19.95 8.84
CA GLY A 63 7.03 -20.70 10.09
C GLY A 63 6.19 -21.97 9.92
N VAL A 64 6.21 -22.61 8.73
CA VAL A 64 5.40 -23.80 8.41
C VAL A 64 6.26 -24.94 7.83
N HIS A 65 5.72 -26.16 7.82
CA HIS A 65 6.37 -27.29 7.13
C HIS A 65 6.25 -27.16 5.60
N PRO A 66 7.25 -27.55 4.78
CA PRO A 66 7.20 -27.44 3.31
C PRO A 66 5.95 -28.05 2.65
N SER A 67 5.42 -29.14 3.22
CA SER A 67 4.16 -29.76 2.75
C SER A 67 2.95 -28.83 2.80
N VAL A 68 2.98 -27.79 3.65
CA VAL A 68 1.91 -26.80 3.79
C VAL A 68 1.91 -25.87 2.57
N LEU A 69 3.09 -25.46 2.08
CA LEU A 69 3.21 -24.66 0.85
C LEU A 69 2.74 -25.42 -0.39
N VAL A 70 3.05 -26.72 -0.47
CA VAL A 70 2.58 -27.56 -1.59
C VAL A 70 1.06 -27.66 -1.58
N ARG A 71 0.46 -27.93 -0.42
CA ARG A 71 -1.00 -27.99 -0.30
C ARG A 71 -1.67 -26.63 -0.49
N PHE A 72 -1.04 -25.55 -0.04
CA PHE A 72 -1.50 -24.19 -0.32
C PHE A 72 -1.55 -23.94 -1.83
N ALA A 73 -0.50 -24.28 -2.57
CA ALA A 73 -0.51 -24.16 -4.03
C ALA A 73 -1.63 -24.98 -4.69
N GLN A 74 -1.90 -26.19 -4.18
CA GLN A 74 -3.00 -27.04 -4.67
C GLN A 74 -4.40 -26.46 -4.42
N VAL A 75 -4.60 -25.71 -3.33
CA VAL A 75 -5.86 -24.98 -3.08
C VAL A 75 -6.17 -23.99 -4.20
N PHE A 76 -5.15 -23.40 -4.81
CA PHE A 76 -5.28 -22.46 -5.92
C PHE A 76 -5.11 -23.10 -7.31
N GLY A 77 -5.24 -24.43 -7.41
CA GLY A 77 -5.25 -25.16 -8.68
C GLY A 77 -3.86 -25.50 -9.24
N TYR A 78 -2.78 -25.20 -8.53
CA TYR A 78 -1.43 -25.58 -8.96
C TYR A 78 -1.08 -27.01 -8.54
N SER A 79 -0.35 -27.74 -9.38
CA SER A 79 0.22 -29.07 -9.08
C SER A 79 1.16 -29.07 -7.87
N GLY A 80 1.76 -27.92 -7.53
CA GLY A 80 2.57 -27.73 -6.34
C GLY A 80 3.26 -26.36 -6.30
N PHE A 81 4.08 -26.14 -5.27
CA PHE A 81 4.74 -24.85 -5.03
C PHE A 81 5.58 -24.39 -6.23
N LYS A 82 6.25 -25.30 -6.93
CA LYS A 82 7.10 -24.95 -8.08
C LYS A 82 6.31 -24.35 -9.25
N GLN A 83 5.10 -24.86 -9.52
CA GLN A 83 4.23 -24.30 -10.56
C GLN A 83 3.63 -22.97 -10.10
N MET A 84 3.26 -22.82 -8.83
CA MET A 84 2.84 -21.52 -8.31
C MET A 84 3.99 -20.50 -8.38
N GLN A 85 5.21 -20.91 -8.05
CA GLN A 85 6.43 -20.08 -8.05
C GLN A 85 6.75 -19.51 -9.43
N THR A 86 6.42 -20.20 -10.53
CA THR A 86 6.66 -19.65 -11.88
C THR A 86 5.88 -18.36 -12.12
N VAL A 87 4.69 -18.20 -11.53
CA VAL A 87 3.90 -16.96 -11.64
C VAL A 87 4.64 -15.78 -10.99
N PHE A 88 5.25 -16.00 -9.82
CA PHE A 88 6.06 -15.00 -9.13
C PHE A 88 7.37 -14.70 -9.87
N GLN A 89 7.98 -15.72 -10.50
CA GLN A 89 9.17 -15.54 -11.35
C GLN A 89 8.84 -14.76 -12.63
N SER A 90 7.69 -15.03 -13.25
CA SER A 90 7.22 -14.30 -14.43
C SER A 90 6.96 -12.84 -14.10
N ARG A 91 6.36 -12.52 -12.95
CA ARG A 91 6.21 -11.12 -12.47
C ARG A 91 7.55 -10.42 -12.33
N LEU A 92 8.53 -11.11 -11.75
CA LEU A 92 9.88 -10.57 -11.60
C LEU A 92 10.54 -10.28 -12.96
N ALA A 93 10.28 -11.10 -13.98
CA ALA A 93 10.82 -10.97 -15.33
C ALA A 93 10.04 -9.97 -16.23
N THR A 94 8.74 -9.80 -16.01
CA THR A 94 7.84 -8.96 -16.85
C THR A 94 7.75 -7.51 -16.40
N ALA A 95 8.42 -7.13 -15.31
CA ALA A 95 8.50 -5.75 -14.85
C ALA A 95 9.36 -4.88 -15.81
N ALA A 96 9.01 -4.76 -17.09
CA ALA A 96 9.59 -3.96 -18.19
C ALA A 96 10.84 -4.54 -18.92
N PRO A 97 10.90 -4.45 -20.27
CA PRO A 97 12.12 -4.72 -21.05
C PRO A 97 13.24 -3.75 -20.62
N GLY A 98 14.36 -4.30 -20.14
CA GLY A 98 15.48 -3.54 -19.56
C GLY A 98 15.52 -3.50 -18.03
N PHE A 99 14.46 -3.96 -17.35
CA PHE A 99 14.46 -4.11 -15.89
C PHE A 99 15.23 -5.35 -15.44
N ASP A 100 15.13 -6.48 -16.14
CA ASP A 100 15.96 -7.66 -15.80
C ASP A 100 17.46 -7.37 -15.94
N GLU A 101 17.85 -6.54 -16.92
CA GLU A 101 19.23 -6.08 -17.09
C GLU A 101 19.63 -5.03 -16.04
N ARG A 102 18.74 -4.08 -15.70
CA ARG A 102 18.98 -3.07 -14.64
C ARG A 102 18.98 -3.67 -13.24
N VAL A 103 18.12 -4.64 -12.96
CA VAL A 103 18.04 -5.38 -11.69
C VAL A 103 19.18 -6.37 -11.60
N LYS A 104 19.61 -7.03 -12.68
CA LYS A 104 20.89 -7.78 -12.69
C LYS A 104 22.08 -6.85 -12.48
N ALA A 105 22.12 -5.67 -13.10
CA ALA A 105 23.17 -4.68 -12.85
C ALA A 105 23.17 -4.21 -11.39
N LEU A 106 22.00 -3.81 -10.86
CA LEU A 106 21.77 -3.49 -9.46
C LEU A 106 22.18 -4.60 -8.51
N LYS A 107 21.87 -5.87 -8.82
CA LYS A 107 22.25 -7.03 -8.01
C LYS A 107 23.75 -7.31 -8.08
N THR A 108 24.37 -7.06 -9.22
CA THR A 108 25.84 -7.13 -9.37
C THR A 108 26.50 -6.04 -8.52
N ASP A 109 25.89 -4.86 -8.46
CA ASP A 109 26.35 -3.75 -7.63
C ASP A 109 26.05 -3.95 -6.13
N ILE A 110 24.93 -4.56 -5.75
CA ILE A 110 24.64 -4.98 -4.35
C ILE A 110 25.66 -6.01 -3.87
N ARG A 111 26.04 -6.97 -4.73
CA ARG A 111 27.08 -7.96 -4.40
C ARG A 111 28.46 -7.31 -4.23
N LYS A 112 28.79 -6.31 -5.06
CA LYS A 112 29.98 -5.47 -4.90
C LYS A 112 29.90 -4.53 -3.69
N SER A 113 28.71 -4.08 -3.32
CA SER A 113 28.44 -3.17 -2.18
C SER A 113 28.80 -3.80 -0.84
N ARG A 114 28.70 -5.13 -0.69
CA ARG A 114 29.23 -5.83 0.50
C ARG A 114 30.75 -5.70 0.66
N GLU A 115 31.48 -5.39 -0.40
CA GLU A 115 32.92 -5.11 -0.38
C GLU A 115 33.21 -3.60 -0.13
N GLN A 116 32.18 -2.73 -0.13
CA GLN A 116 32.29 -1.26 -0.01
C GLN A 116 32.09 -0.71 1.42
N GLY A 117 32.06 -1.57 2.45
CA GLY A 117 31.88 -1.14 3.84
C GLY A 117 30.53 -0.45 4.09
N ILE A 118 30.49 0.57 4.95
CA ILE A 118 29.23 1.20 5.41
C ILE A 118 28.46 1.88 4.25
N VAL A 119 29.14 2.38 3.23
CA VAL A 119 28.53 3.04 2.05
C VAL A 119 27.67 2.06 1.24
N GLY A 120 27.99 0.77 1.28
CA GLY A 120 27.20 -0.27 0.63
C GLY A 120 25.74 -0.31 1.11
N PHE A 121 25.48 -0.04 2.40
CA PHE A 121 24.10 0.03 2.91
C PHE A 121 23.28 1.14 2.28
N MET A 122 23.90 2.31 2.03
CA MET A 122 23.23 3.42 1.36
C MET A 122 22.97 3.09 -0.11
N HIS A 123 23.97 2.51 -0.79
CA HIS A 123 23.81 2.07 -2.18
C HIS A 123 22.66 1.06 -2.32
N ASP A 124 22.63 0.04 -1.46
CA ASP A 124 21.57 -0.97 -1.43
C ASP A 124 20.18 -0.35 -1.17
N LEU A 125 20.09 0.66 -0.30
CA LEU A 125 18.86 1.38 -0.03
C LEU A 125 18.37 2.16 -1.27
N VAL A 126 19.24 2.96 -1.89
CA VAL A 126 18.90 3.76 -3.09
C VAL A 126 18.42 2.86 -4.23
N VAL A 127 19.14 1.76 -4.45
CA VAL A 127 18.79 0.76 -5.44
C VAL A 127 17.38 0.20 -5.24
N ARG A 128 17.03 -0.15 -4.00
CA ARG A 128 15.69 -0.66 -3.66
C ARG A 128 14.62 0.41 -3.82
N ASP A 129 14.94 1.66 -3.46
CA ASP A 129 14.03 2.78 -3.59
C ASP A 129 13.69 3.05 -5.06
N ILE A 130 14.68 3.01 -5.95
CA ILE A 130 14.44 3.14 -7.40
C ILE A 130 13.49 2.04 -7.89
N ALA A 131 13.72 0.78 -7.49
CA ALA A 131 12.85 -0.32 -7.89
C ALA A 131 11.41 -0.15 -7.37
N THR A 132 11.25 0.25 -6.11
CA THR A 132 9.93 0.46 -5.49
C THR A 132 9.20 1.65 -6.12
N LEU A 133 9.91 2.74 -6.42
CA LEU A 133 9.35 3.90 -7.11
C LEU A 133 8.90 3.57 -8.54
N GLN A 134 9.65 2.72 -9.24
CA GLN A 134 9.25 2.23 -10.56
C GLN A 134 8.00 1.35 -10.48
N GLU A 135 7.86 0.53 -9.43
CA GLU A 135 6.69 -0.30 -9.22
C GLU A 135 5.40 0.53 -9.01
N LEU A 136 5.51 1.72 -8.41
CA LEU A 136 4.36 2.65 -8.30
C LEU A 136 3.76 3.02 -9.65
N LEU A 137 4.56 3.08 -10.73
CA LEU A 137 4.05 3.38 -12.07
C LEU A 137 3.09 2.30 -12.59
N ASN A 138 3.19 1.09 -12.05
CA ASN A 138 2.34 -0.03 -12.44
C ASN A 138 1.19 -0.26 -11.45
N SER A 139 1.41 -0.04 -10.15
CA SER A 139 0.41 -0.33 -9.11
C SER A 139 -0.55 0.83 -8.85
N VAL A 140 -0.17 2.07 -9.14
CA VAL A 140 -1.00 3.26 -8.93
C VAL A 140 -1.72 3.60 -10.22
N THR A 141 -3.03 3.34 -10.26
CA THR A 141 -3.87 3.62 -11.43
C THR A 141 -4.46 5.03 -11.40
N GLU A 142 -4.77 5.56 -12.58
CA GLU A 142 -5.51 6.83 -12.74
C GLU A 142 -6.84 6.78 -11.99
N GLU A 143 -7.59 5.67 -12.12
CA GLU A 143 -8.87 5.46 -11.43
C GLU A 143 -8.73 5.58 -9.90
N ASN A 144 -7.74 4.92 -9.31
CA ASN A 144 -7.54 4.94 -7.86
C ASN A 144 -7.12 6.33 -7.37
N LEU A 145 -6.21 7.01 -8.09
CA LEU A 145 -5.81 8.38 -7.76
C LEU A 145 -6.98 9.36 -7.89
N GLN A 146 -7.75 9.27 -8.97
CA GLN A 146 -8.91 10.12 -9.21
C GLN A 146 -9.96 9.90 -8.11
N ARG A 147 -10.25 8.65 -7.76
CA ARG A 147 -11.21 8.31 -6.70
C ARG A 147 -10.76 8.81 -5.33
N ALA A 148 -9.49 8.62 -4.98
CA ALA A 148 -8.94 9.15 -3.73
C ALA A 148 -9.01 10.68 -3.67
N ALA A 149 -8.61 11.36 -4.76
CA ALA A 149 -8.65 12.81 -4.85
C ALA A 149 -10.09 13.37 -4.76
N THR A 150 -11.07 12.73 -5.41
CA THR A 150 -12.48 13.11 -5.32
C THR A 150 -13.01 12.96 -3.89
N LEU A 151 -12.73 11.83 -3.21
CA LEU A 151 -13.11 11.64 -1.81
C LEU A 151 -12.54 12.76 -0.92
N LEU A 152 -11.25 13.07 -1.07
CA LEU A 152 -10.60 14.12 -0.29
C LEU A 152 -11.14 15.52 -0.60
N LYS A 153 -11.54 15.78 -1.85
CA LYS A 153 -12.11 17.07 -2.30
C LYS A 153 -13.50 17.31 -1.70
N ASP A 154 -14.32 16.27 -1.67
CA ASP A 154 -15.73 16.37 -1.26
C ASP A 154 -15.90 16.25 0.27
N ALA A 155 -14.85 15.83 0.99
CA ALA A 155 -14.87 15.68 2.44
C ALA A 155 -15.02 17.02 3.18
N ASN A 156 -15.88 17.05 4.20
CA ASN A 156 -16.00 18.15 5.14
C ASN A 156 -14.76 18.25 6.05
N THR A 157 -14.25 17.09 6.50
CA THR A 157 -13.00 16.98 7.26
C THR A 157 -12.19 15.76 6.80
N ILE A 158 -10.89 15.97 6.59
CA ILE A 158 -9.94 14.89 6.31
C ILE A 158 -9.24 14.54 7.62
N TYR A 159 -9.49 13.35 8.14
CA TYR A 159 -8.78 12.79 9.27
C TYR A 159 -7.56 12.00 8.77
N ILE A 160 -6.44 12.09 9.46
CA ILE A 160 -5.22 11.35 9.11
C ILE A 160 -4.79 10.50 10.30
N ALA A 161 -4.63 9.19 10.08
CA ALA A 161 -4.11 8.26 11.07
C ALA A 161 -2.89 7.52 10.52
N GLY A 162 -1.75 7.68 11.17
CA GLY A 162 -0.54 6.93 10.89
C GLY A 162 0.41 7.07 12.06
N GLN A 163 0.78 5.96 12.68
CA GLN A 163 1.58 5.93 13.91
C GLN A 163 2.91 5.21 13.71
N LEU A 164 3.79 5.34 14.70
CA LEU A 164 5.14 4.76 14.66
C LEU A 164 5.86 5.24 13.39
N ARG A 165 6.37 4.31 12.58
CA ARG A 165 7.03 4.65 11.31
C ARG A 165 6.13 5.41 10.33
N SER A 166 4.82 5.20 10.36
CA SER A 166 3.88 5.87 9.45
C SER A 166 3.63 7.33 9.82
N GLU A 167 4.03 7.77 11.01
CA GLU A 167 3.76 9.12 11.51
C GLU A 167 4.40 10.21 10.63
N SER A 168 5.62 9.97 10.14
CA SER A 168 6.28 10.90 9.22
C SER A 168 5.49 11.12 7.93
N ILE A 169 4.81 10.09 7.44
CA ILE A 169 3.97 10.16 6.23
C ILE A 169 2.69 10.95 6.56
N ALA A 170 2.06 10.65 7.71
CA ALA A 170 0.86 11.33 8.18
C ALA A 170 1.08 12.85 8.36
N ILE A 171 2.20 13.23 8.98
CA ILE A 171 2.59 14.63 9.17
C ILE A 171 2.83 15.33 7.82
N PHE A 172 3.49 14.66 6.87
CA PHE A 172 3.73 15.22 5.55
C PHE A 172 2.42 15.46 4.77
N LEU A 173 1.51 14.49 4.78
CA LEU A 173 0.18 14.65 4.19
C LEU A 173 -0.62 15.76 4.87
N ARG A 174 -0.58 15.83 6.20
CA ARG A 174 -1.21 16.93 6.94
C ARG A 174 -0.71 18.28 6.43
N TYR A 175 0.60 18.44 6.25
CA TYR A 175 1.18 19.66 5.69
C TYR A 175 0.65 19.95 4.28
N LEU A 176 0.75 18.99 3.36
CA LEU A 176 0.35 19.17 1.96
C LEU A 176 -1.14 19.56 1.84
N LEU A 177 -2.01 18.82 2.52
CA LEU A 177 -3.46 19.03 2.46
C LEU A 177 -3.88 20.36 3.14
N THR A 178 -3.20 20.74 4.23
CA THR A 178 -3.39 22.07 4.86
C THR A 178 -2.99 23.19 3.91
N MET A 179 -1.91 23.01 3.15
CA MET A 179 -1.47 23.99 2.15
C MET A 179 -2.46 24.13 0.99
N LEU A 180 -3.20 23.07 0.67
CA LEU A 180 -4.34 23.06 -0.25
C LEU A 180 -5.66 23.57 0.38
N LYS A 181 -5.59 24.15 1.58
CA LYS A 181 -6.71 24.76 2.32
C LYS A 181 -7.82 23.78 2.70
N GLN A 182 -7.51 22.50 2.76
CA GLN A 182 -8.43 21.49 3.29
C GLN A 182 -8.51 21.57 4.81
N ARG A 183 -9.65 21.15 5.37
CA ARG A 183 -9.80 20.97 6.81
C ARG A 183 -9.19 19.61 7.18
N VAL A 184 -8.09 19.62 7.93
CA VAL A 184 -7.32 18.41 8.25
C VAL A 184 -7.17 18.24 9.75
N VAL A 185 -7.44 17.04 10.24
CA VAL A 185 -7.24 16.64 11.64
C VAL A 185 -6.28 15.46 11.69
N LEU A 186 -5.15 15.62 12.38
CA LEU A 186 -4.23 14.52 12.63
C LEU A 186 -4.66 13.80 13.91
N LEU A 187 -4.87 12.48 13.81
CA LEU A 187 -5.22 11.62 14.93
C LEU A 187 -3.92 11.14 15.62
N ASP A 188 -3.45 11.96 16.56
CA ASP A 188 -2.27 11.69 17.38
C ASP A 188 -2.61 10.68 18.51
N PRO A 189 -1.78 9.64 18.75
CA PRO A 189 -1.95 8.74 19.89
C PRO A 189 -1.90 9.42 21.27
N ALA A 190 -1.40 10.65 21.38
CA ALA A 190 -1.20 11.30 22.68
C ALA A 190 -2.48 11.33 23.54
N GLY A 191 -2.39 10.73 24.73
CA GLY A 191 -3.50 10.69 25.69
C GLY A 191 -4.65 9.74 25.34
N GLY A 192 -4.52 8.92 24.29
CA GLY A 192 -5.54 7.93 23.91
C GLY A 192 -6.84 8.51 23.36
N LEU A 193 -6.82 9.78 22.92
CA LEU A 193 -8.01 10.49 22.45
C LEU A 193 -8.36 10.17 20.99
N ALA A 194 -7.40 9.70 20.20
CA ALA A 194 -7.58 9.45 18.76
C ALA A 194 -8.76 8.53 18.41
N PRO A 195 -9.01 7.39 19.11
CA PRO A 195 -10.19 6.57 18.86
C PRO A 195 -11.50 7.31 19.12
N GLU A 196 -11.57 8.14 20.16
CA GLU A 196 -12.77 8.91 20.47
C GLU A 196 -13.01 10.03 19.46
N MET A 197 -11.95 10.65 18.93
CA MET A 197 -12.05 11.56 17.79
C MET A 197 -12.51 10.83 16.51
N ALA A 198 -12.05 9.60 16.28
CA ALA A 198 -12.51 8.81 15.14
C ALA A 198 -14.02 8.50 15.23
N ARG A 199 -14.59 8.35 16.43
CA ARG A 199 -16.03 8.15 16.62
C ARG A 199 -16.88 9.37 16.25
N THR A 200 -16.29 10.55 16.11
CA THR A 200 -17.02 11.75 15.67
C THR A 200 -17.08 11.89 14.16
N MET A 201 -16.42 11.00 13.41
CA MET A 201 -16.47 10.98 11.95
C MET A 201 -17.85 10.57 11.45
N GLY A 202 -18.21 11.03 10.26
CA GLY A 202 -19.42 10.62 9.56
C GLY A 202 -19.20 10.37 8.07
N PRO A 203 -20.26 10.07 7.30
CA PRO A 203 -20.18 9.78 5.87
C PRO A 203 -19.68 10.96 5.01
N ASP A 204 -19.73 12.19 5.53
CA ASP A 204 -19.22 13.39 4.86
C ASP A 204 -17.74 13.66 5.16
N ASP A 205 -17.09 12.83 5.99
CA ASP A 205 -15.66 12.93 6.31
C ASP A 205 -14.86 11.81 5.61
N VAL A 206 -13.54 11.97 5.53
CA VAL A 206 -12.64 10.92 5.00
C VAL A 206 -11.56 10.61 6.01
N LEU A 207 -11.25 9.31 6.18
CA LEU A 207 -10.04 8.87 6.85
C LEU A 207 -8.94 8.57 5.84
N LEU A 208 -7.79 9.21 5.97
CA LEU A 208 -6.55 8.79 5.35
C LEU A 208 -5.73 7.97 6.36
N ALA A 209 -5.70 6.66 6.18
CA ALA A 209 -5.06 5.72 7.11
C ALA A 209 -3.78 5.13 6.52
N ILE A 210 -2.70 5.09 7.30
CA ILE A 210 -1.38 4.66 6.84
C ILE A 210 -0.84 3.60 7.79
N ALA A 211 -0.77 2.34 7.32
CA ALA A 211 -0.31 1.23 8.13
C ALA A 211 0.52 0.25 7.31
N PHE A 212 1.81 0.12 7.65
CA PHE A 212 2.72 -0.86 7.09
C PHE A 212 2.94 -2.02 8.07
N ARG A 213 3.58 -3.10 7.60
CA ARG A 213 3.92 -4.30 8.39
C ARG A 213 4.45 -3.94 9.80
N HIS A 214 4.07 -4.75 10.78
CA HIS A 214 4.00 -4.39 12.21
C HIS A 214 2.90 -3.37 12.50
N TYR A 215 1.76 -3.55 11.81
CA TYR A 215 0.58 -2.69 11.83
C TYR A 215 0.27 -2.16 13.24
N ALA A 216 0.31 -0.83 13.38
CA ALA A 216 -0.06 -0.17 14.62
C ALA A 216 -1.54 -0.48 14.90
N LYS A 217 -1.79 -1.21 16.00
CA LYS A 217 -3.14 -1.68 16.37
C LYS A 217 -4.15 -0.54 16.46
N GLU A 218 -3.71 0.61 16.96
CA GLU A 218 -4.58 1.78 17.10
C GLU A 218 -4.96 2.38 15.73
N THR A 219 -4.06 2.43 14.75
CA THR A 219 -4.41 2.85 13.38
C THR A 219 -5.44 1.91 12.74
N ILE A 220 -5.30 0.60 12.95
CA ILE A 220 -6.29 -0.37 12.46
C ILE A 220 -7.63 -0.19 13.18
N SER A 221 -7.61 -0.02 14.51
CA SER A 221 -8.83 0.24 15.30
C SER A 221 -9.53 1.54 14.88
N ILE A 222 -8.78 2.59 14.55
CA ILE A 222 -9.34 3.86 14.04
C ILE A 222 -10.01 3.64 12.69
N ALA A 223 -9.39 2.85 11.80
CA ALA A 223 -10.00 2.50 10.51
C ALA A 223 -11.29 1.69 10.69
N ASP A 224 -11.31 0.71 11.58
CA ASP A 224 -12.54 -0.04 11.91
C ASP A 224 -13.65 0.89 12.44
N ILE A 225 -13.31 1.85 13.31
CA ILE A 225 -14.27 2.83 13.87
C ILE A 225 -14.82 3.74 12.77
N ALA A 226 -13.95 4.29 11.91
CA ALA A 226 -14.35 5.17 10.82
C ALA A 226 -15.26 4.45 9.81
N SER A 227 -14.92 3.20 9.46
CA SER A 227 -15.71 2.31 8.60
C SER A 227 -17.11 2.07 9.18
N GLN A 228 -17.21 1.78 10.48
CA GLN A 228 -18.49 1.61 11.18
C GLN A 228 -19.34 2.89 11.21
N ALA A 229 -18.69 4.06 11.20
CA ALA A 229 -19.36 5.36 11.11
C ALA A 229 -19.77 5.75 9.68
N GLY A 230 -19.43 4.92 8.68
CA GLY A 230 -19.72 5.16 7.27
C GLY A 230 -18.76 6.12 6.58
N ALA A 231 -17.67 6.53 7.25
CA ALA A 231 -16.68 7.41 6.66
C ALA A 231 -15.81 6.65 5.64
N PRO A 232 -15.71 7.10 4.38
CA PRO A 232 -14.80 6.50 3.41
C PRO A 232 -13.33 6.56 3.86
N ILE A 233 -12.58 5.50 3.52
CA ILE A 233 -11.18 5.33 3.93
C ILE A 233 -10.26 5.26 2.70
N VAL A 234 -9.24 6.11 2.68
CA VAL A 234 -8.10 6.02 1.75
C VAL A 234 -6.93 5.40 2.52
N GLY A 235 -6.64 4.12 2.23
CA GLY A 235 -5.60 3.34 2.88
C GLY A 235 -4.27 3.35 2.13
N ILE A 236 -3.16 3.51 2.85
CA ILE A 236 -1.79 3.33 2.35
C ILE A 236 -1.12 2.22 3.17
N THR A 237 -0.70 1.14 2.52
CA THR A 237 -0.22 -0.07 3.20
C THR A 237 0.82 -0.85 2.39
N ASP A 238 1.33 -1.97 2.92
CA ASP A 238 2.27 -2.86 2.23
C ASP A 238 1.63 -3.95 1.39
N SER A 239 0.33 -4.25 1.59
CA SER A 239 -0.30 -5.41 0.97
C SER A 239 -1.83 -5.31 0.88
N PRO A 240 -2.46 -5.90 -0.16
CA PRO A 240 -3.91 -6.07 -0.22
C PRO A 240 -4.45 -7.04 0.85
N LEU A 241 -3.59 -7.81 1.52
CA LEU A 241 -3.96 -8.65 2.66
C LEU A 241 -3.70 -7.98 4.02
N SER A 242 -3.35 -6.70 4.02
CA SER A 242 -3.16 -5.99 5.28
C SER A 242 -4.50 -5.88 6.03
N PRO A 243 -4.49 -5.79 7.38
CA PRO A 243 -5.71 -5.56 8.13
C PRO A 243 -6.39 -4.23 7.76
N LEU A 244 -5.65 -3.26 7.20
CA LEU A 244 -6.20 -2.00 6.74
C LEU A 244 -6.99 -2.14 5.42
N ALA A 245 -6.68 -3.15 4.60
CA ALA A 245 -7.29 -3.36 3.30
C ALA A 245 -8.80 -3.60 3.40
N LYS A 246 -9.24 -4.33 4.43
CA LYS A 246 -10.65 -4.72 4.65
C LYS A 246 -11.61 -3.52 4.65
N ASP A 247 -11.20 -2.43 5.28
CA ASP A 247 -12.07 -1.27 5.53
C ASP A 247 -11.79 -0.12 4.54
N SER A 248 -10.82 -0.29 3.65
CA SER A 248 -10.39 0.76 2.70
C SER A 248 -11.35 0.87 1.52
N THR A 249 -11.87 2.09 1.29
CA THR A 249 -12.62 2.44 0.08
C THR A 249 -11.72 2.55 -1.15
N VAL A 250 -10.52 3.11 -0.95
CA VAL A 250 -9.42 3.10 -1.92
C VAL A 250 -8.17 2.63 -1.19
N LEU A 251 -7.45 1.67 -1.76
CA LEU A 251 -6.25 1.10 -1.16
C LEU A 251 -5.06 1.27 -2.10
N PHE A 252 -3.99 1.89 -1.60
CA PHE A 252 -2.69 1.90 -2.25
C PHE A 252 -1.75 0.94 -1.51
N SER A 253 -1.25 -0.07 -2.22
CA SER A 253 -0.31 -1.05 -1.69
C SER A 253 1.10 -0.79 -2.24
N ILE A 254 2.05 -0.58 -1.35
CA ILE A 254 3.48 -0.40 -1.65
C ILE A 254 4.24 -1.57 -1.02
N PRO A 255 4.56 -2.62 -1.80
CA PRO A 255 5.24 -3.80 -1.27
C PRO A 255 6.53 -3.46 -0.52
N GLU A 256 6.73 -4.08 0.64
CA GLU A 256 7.93 -3.86 1.46
C GLU A 256 8.73 -5.16 1.64
N ASP A 257 10.01 -5.15 1.23
CA ASP A 257 10.92 -6.28 1.41
C ASP A 257 11.43 -6.40 2.85
N GLU A 258 11.51 -7.62 3.37
CA GLU A 258 11.74 -7.91 4.79
C GLU A 258 13.15 -7.51 5.35
N TYR A 259 14.13 -7.20 4.50
CA TYR A 259 15.56 -7.37 4.81
C TYR A 259 16.35 -6.18 5.38
N SER A 260 15.72 -5.08 5.82
CA SER A 260 16.45 -3.92 6.37
C SER A 260 15.99 -3.52 7.76
N PHE A 261 16.92 -3.01 8.59
CA PHE A 261 16.68 -2.39 9.90
C PHE A 261 15.66 -1.23 9.81
N SER A 262 15.75 -0.44 8.74
CA SER A 262 14.79 0.60 8.42
C SER A 262 14.29 0.40 7.00
N ARG A 263 12.98 0.45 6.83
CA ARG A 263 12.29 0.39 5.55
C ARG A 263 12.17 1.81 5.00
N SER A 264 12.46 1.98 3.72
CA SER A 264 12.49 3.31 3.11
C SER A 264 11.12 3.98 3.10
N LEU A 265 11.13 5.30 3.13
CA LEU A 265 9.94 6.14 2.98
C LEU A 265 9.86 6.79 1.60
N ALA A 266 10.81 6.54 0.69
CA ALA A 266 10.85 7.19 -0.62
C ALA A 266 9.55 6.97 -1.43
N ALA A 267 9.13 5.72 -1.61
CA ALA A 267 7.89 5.40 -2.32
C ALA A 267 6.62 5.86 -1.58
N PRO A 268 6.46 5.62 -0.25
CA PRO A 268 5.31 6.16 0.50
C PRO A 268 5.18 7.69 0.45
N MET A 269 6.30 8.41 0.53
CA MET A 269 6.31 9.88 0.41
C MET A 269 5.96 10.34 -1.02
N CYS A 270 6.49 9.65 -2.03
CA CYS A 270 6.15 9.93 -3.43
C CYS A 270 4.65 9.74 -3.69
N LEU A 271 4.07 8.61 -3.27
CA LEU A 271 2.63 8.37 -3.38
C LEU A 271 1.82 9.44 -2.64
N SER A 272 2.21 9.79 -1.42
CA SER A 272 1.55 10.81 -0.62
C SER A 272 1.51 12.17 -1.33
N GLN A 273 2.63 12.54 -1.96
CA GLN A 273 2.71 13.74 -2.78
C GLN A 273 1.85 13.63 -4.04
N SER A 274 1.82 12.48 -4.70
CA SER A 274 0.95 12.23 -5.86
C SER A 274 -0.53 12.36 -5.53
N ILE A 275 -0.98 11.84 -4.38
CA ILE A 275 -2.37 12.01 -3.88
C ILE A 275 -2.67 13.50 -3.69
N ALA A 276 -1.77 14.26 -3.07
CA ALA A 276 -1.96 15.69 -2.88
C ALA A 276 -1.97 16.48 -4.21
N ILE A 277 -1.13 16.09 -5.19
CA ILE A 277 -1.12 16.71 -6.53
C ILE A 277 -2.44 16.41 -7.27
N ALA A 278 -2.93 15.18 -7.20
CA ALA A 278 -4.22 14.80 -7.78
C ALA A 278 -5.38 15.57 -7.13
N LEU A 279 -5.37 15.75 -5.81
CA LEU A 279 -6.34 16.63 -5.15
C LEU A 279 -6.21 18.09 -5.63
N ALA A 280 -4.98 18.59 -5.73
CA ALA A 280 -4.73 19.95 -6.16
C ALA A 280 -5.25 20.23 -7.58
N SER A 281 -5.12 19.28 -8.52
CA SER A 281 -5.66 19.44 -9.88
C SER A 281 -7.19 19.53 -9.89
N LEU A 282 -7.89 18.83 -8.99
CA LEU A 282 -9.35 18.92 -8.88
C LEU A 282 -9.84 20.21 -8.19
N LEU A 283 -9.00 20.82 -7.36
CA LEU A 283 -9.28 22.09 -6.66
C LEU A 283 -8.88 23.32 -7.48
N GLN A 284 -7.95 23.17 -8.42
CA GLN A 284 -7.38 24.25 -9.24
C GLN A 284 -7.50 23.89 -10.74
N PRO A 285 -8.73 23.70 -11.28
CA PRO A 285 -8.92 23.22 -12.65
C PRO A 285 -8.38 24.19 -13.72
N ASP A 286 -8.22 25.47 -13.38
CA ASP A 286 -7.75 26.51 -14.29
C ASP A 286 -6.22 26.73 -14.26
N GLU A 287 -5.47 25.99 -13.43
CA GLU A 287 -4.01 26.09 -13.37
C GLU A 287 -3.35 24.99 -14.21
N GLU A 288 -2.47 25.40 -15.14
CA GLU A 288 -1.73 24.49 -16.05
C GLU A 288 -0.82 23.49 -15.30
N ALA A 289 -0.42 23.82 -14.07
CA ALA A 289 0.20 22.90 -13.13
C ALA A 289 -0.26 23.26 -11.71
N PRO A 290 -0.75 22.32 -10.88
CA PRO A 290 -1.23 22.63 -9.55
C PRO A 290 -0.13 23.20 -8.66
N ARG A 291 -0.41 24.28 -7.93
CA ARG A 291 0.60 24.94 -7.06
C ARG A 291 0.16 25.00 -5.62
N ILE A 292 1.12 24.72 -4.73
CA ILE A 292 1.01 25.13 -3.34
C ILE A 292 1.28 26.63 -3.28
N ALA A 293 0.27 27.41 -2.89
CA ALA A 293 0.45 28.83 -2.66
C ALA A 293 1.49 29.05 -1.57
N THR A 294 2.60 29.70 -1.90
CA THR A 294 3.66 30.01 -0.94
C THR A 294 3.10 30.84 0.22
N VAL A 295 3.64 30.67 1.42
CA VAL A 295 3.23 31.46 2.60
C VAL A 295 3.31 32.96 2.28
N THR A 296 4.37 33.37 1.57
CA THR A 296 4.58 34.74 1.07
C THR A 296 3.61 35.15 -0.06
N GLY A 297 3.19 34.22 -0.91
CA GLY A 297 2.18 34.46 -1.95
C GLY A 297 0.78 34.67 -1.39
N ASN A 298 0.44 33.95 -0.32
CA ASN A 298 -0.83 34.09 0.40
C ASN A 298 -0.96 35.46 1.08
N GLU A 299 0.12 35.97 1.69
CA GLU A 299 0.14 37.31 2.28
C GLU A 299 -0.06 38.41 1.22
N ARG A 300 0.60 38.30 0.06
CA ARG A 300 0.43 39.25 -1.05
C ARG A 300 -0.98 39.25 -1.62
N ARG A 301 -1.65 38.09 -1.72
CA ARG A 301 -3.06 38.01 -2.16
C ARG A 301 -4.02 38.59 -1.10
N ARG A 302 -3.76 38.38 0.19
CA ARG A 302 -4.54 39.02 1.28
C ARG A 302 -4.37 40.54 1.28
N ALA A 303 -3.16 41.05 1.05
CA ALA A 303 -2.88 42.48 0.96
C ALA A 303 -3.50 43.17 -0.27
N ARG A 304 -3.82 42.42 -1.33
CA ARG A 304 -4.46 42.92 -2.56
C ARG A 304 -5.99 42.91 -2.54
N ARG A 305 -6.65 42.34 -1.52
CA ARG A 305 -8.11 42.44 -1.40
C ARG A 305 -8.45 43.87 -0.93
N PRO A 306 -9.29 44.63 -1.66
CA PRO A 306 -9.77 45.93 -1.18
C PRO A 306 -10.42 45.73 0.19
N ARG A 307 -10.08 46.58 1.16
CA ARG A 307 -10.88 46.68 2.38
C ARG A 307 -12.24 47.20 1.95
N GLU A 308 -13.24 46.33 1.90
CA GLU A 308 -14.64 46.78 1.86
C GLU A 308 -14.87 47.62 3.12
N THR A 309 -14.87 48.93 2.92
CA THR A 309 -15.33 49.92 3.89
C THR A 309 -16.80 49.62 4.16
N LYS A 310 -17.09 49.05 5.33
CA LYS A 310 -18.44 49.04 5.89
C LYS A 310 -18.88 50.50 6.06
N SER A 311 -19.85 50.94 5.26
CA SER A 311 -20.71 52.08 5.59
C SER A 311 -21.84 51.64 6.52
#